data_AF-A3IX70-F1
#
_entry.id   AF-A3IX70-F1
#
_cell.length_a   1.000
_cell.length_b   1.000
_cell.length_c   1.000
_cell.angle_alpha   90.00
_cell.angle_beta   90.00
_cell.angle_gamma   90.00
#
_symmetry.space_group_name_H-M   'P 1'
#
loop_
_entity.id
_entity.type
_entity.pdbx_description
1 polymer ?
#
loop_
_entity_poly.entity_id
_entity_poly.type
_entity_poly.pdbx_seq_one_letter_code
_entity_poly.pdbx_strand_id
1 'polypeptide(L)'
;MQDKLKDEDRVELMNAVKEWQKKHKASRRIYAQVHDELNKVIQSLTAQQIKRRNGLVKSALIRDYYDTNPLIDYGSLSRVAANLIRCGIDPIEAIHLAAALYFSPDRVSQEIPLIENIHKVTKILEAKKRERELNSRNEVYLPHSS
;
A
#
# COMPACT_ATOMS: atom_id res chain seq x y z
N MET A 1 12.51 -8.75 -2.38
CA MET A 1 11.29 -9.58 -2.48
C MET A 1 10.04 -8.76 -2.23
N GLN A 2 9.97 -8.00 -1.12
CA GLN A 2 8.86 -7.06 -0.85
C GLN A 2 8.63 -6.02 -1.96
N ASP A 3 9.67 -5.43 -2.55
CA ASP A 3 9.46 -4.40 -3.59
C ASP A 3 8.85 -4.94 -4.89
N LYS A 4 9.13 -6.21 -5.24
CA LYS A 4 8.45 -6.87 -6.37
C LYS A 4 6.96 -7.10 -6.08
N LEU A 5 6.64 -7.52 -4.84
CA LEU A 5 5.26 -7.73 -4.38
C LEU A 5 4.46 -6.42 -4.29
N LYS A 6 5.12 -5.27 -4.12
CA LYS A 6 4.44 -3.97 -3.94
C LYS A 6 3.91 -3.36 -5.24
N ASP A 7 4.53 -3.66 -6.39
CA ASP A 7 4.26 -2.91 -7.62
C ASP A 7 3.79 -3.75 -8.81
N GLU A 8 4.26 -4.99 -9.01
CA GLU A 8 3.95 -5.74 -10.25
C GLU A 8 2.45 -6.09 -10.37
N ASP A 9 1.89 -6.79 -9.39
CA ASP A 9 0.48 -7.25 -9.45
C ASP A 9 -0.53 -6.09 -9.36
N ARG A 10 -0.17 -5.00 -8.68
CA ARG A 10 -1.02 -3.79 -8.60
C ARG A 10 -1.09 -3.08 -9.95
N VAL A 11 0.05 -2.93 -10.64
CA VAL A 11 0.09 -2.31 -11.96
C VAL A 11 -0.80 -3.10 -12.92
N GLU A 12 -0.78 -4.43 -12.81
CA GLU A 12 -1.65 -5.29 -13.59
C GLU A 12 -3.14 -5.02 -13.35
N LEU A 13 -3.57 -4.99 -12.08
CA LEU A 13 -4.96 -4.66 -11.73
C LEU A 13 -5.36 -3.27 -12.24
N MET A 14 -4.53 -2.25 -12.01
CA MET A 14 -4.84 -0.87 -12.43
C MET A 14 -4.89 -0.73 -13.95
N ASN A 15 -4.10 -1.50 -14.69
CA ASN A 15 -4.17 -1.55 -16.16
C ASN A 15 -5.49 -2.18 -16.62
N ALA A 16 -5.92 -3.29 -16.02
CA ALA A 16 -7.22 -3.91 -16.34
C ALA A 16 -8.38 -2.96 -16.04
N VAL A 17 -8.37 -2.30 -14.88
CA VAL A 17 -9.37 -1.27 -14.52
C VAL A 17 -9.36 -0.12 -15.53
N LYS A 18 -8.18 0.31 -16.00
CA LYS A 18 -8.05 1.39 -16.99
C LYS A 18 -8.63 1.01 -18.34
N GLU A 19 -8.37 -0.20 -18.82
CA GLU A 19 -8.95 -0.72 -20.05
C GLU A 19 -10.47 -0.80 -19.96
N TRP A 20 -10.97 -1.37 -18.85
CA TRP A 20 -12.41 -1.46 -18.58
C TRP A 20 -13.06 -0.07 -18.48
N GLN A 21 -12.44 0.87 -17.75
CA GLN A 21 -12.92 2.23 -17.57
C GLN A 21 -13.05 2.97 -18.90
N LYS A 22 -12.06 2.82 -19.79
CA LYS A 22 -12.11 3.40 -21.14
C LYS A 22 -13.23 2.80 -21.98
N LYS A 23 -13.35 1.47 -21.99
CA LYS A 23 -14.37 0.74 -22.75
C LYS A 23 -15.78 1.14 -22.34
N HIS A 24 -16.03 1.27 -21.03
CA HIS A 24 -17.36 1.57 -20.47
C HIS A 24 -17.58 3.05 -20.19
N LYS A 25 -16.62 3.93 -20.53
CA LYS A 25 -16.65 5.38 -20.25
C LYS A 25 -16.95 5.72 -18.78
N ALA A 26 -16.49 4.85 -17.86
CA ALA A 26 -16.75 5.01 -16.44
C ALA A 26 -15.95 6.17 -15.83
N SER A 27 -16.37 6.63 -14.65
CA SER A 27 -15.67 7.70 -13.92
C SER A 27 -14.28 7.25 -13.47
N ARG A 28 -13.31 8.18 -13.41
CA ARG A 28 -12.00 7.95 -12.77
C ARG A 28 -12.10 7.67 -11.27
N ARG A 29 -13.28 7.83 -10.65
CA ARG A 29 -13.49 7.41 -9.26
C ARG A 29 -13.33 5.90 -9.07
N ILE A 30 -13.50 5.10 -10.12
CA ILE A 30 -13.39 3.64 -10.06
C ILE A 30 -12.03 3.16 -9.55
N TYR A 31 -10.94 3.86 -9.85
CA TYR A 31 -9.61 3.49 -9.34
C TYR A 31 -9.51 3.58 -7.80
N ALA A 32 -10.09 4.65 -7.23
CA ALA A 32 -10.13 4.82 -5.78
C ALA A 32 -11.07 3.79 -5.14
N GLN A 33 -12.23 3.53 -5.76
CA GLN A 33 -13.20 2.54 -5.29
C GLN A 33 -12.60 1.13 -5.28
N VAL A 34 -11.92 0.71 -6.34
CA VAL A 34 -11.25 -0.60 -6.41
C VAL A 34 -10.21 -0.73 -5.30
N HIS A 35 -9.40 0.31 -5.05
CA HIS A 35 -8.44 0.28 -3.95
C HIS A 35 -9.10 0.19 -2.57
N ASP A 36 -10.18 0.95 -2.33
CA ASP A 36 -10.89 0.89 -1.07
C ASP A 36 -11.58 -0.46 -0.87
N GLU A 37 -12.19 -1.04 -1.90
CA GLU A 37 -12.80 -2.37 -1.81
C GLU A 37 -11.77 -3.47 -1.57
N LEU A 38 -10.60 -3.38 -2.20
CA LEU A 38 -9.50 -4.31 -1.92
C LEU A 38 -9.06 -4.22 -0.45
N ASN A 39 -8.96 -3.01 0.12
CA ASN A 39 -8.68 -2.89 1.57
C ASN A 39 -9.81 -3.49 2.41
N LYS A 40 -11.08 -3.24 2.06
CA LYS A 40 -12.24 -3.72 2.82
C LYS A 40 -12.36 -5.24 2.82
N VAL A 41 -12.15 -5.92 1.70
CA VAL A 41 -12.22 -7.40 1.67
C VAL A 41 -11.05 -8.04 2.44
N ILE A 42 -9.91 -7.35 2.54
CA ILE A 42 -8.75 -7.86 3.26
C ILE A 42 -8.88 -7.63 4.77
N GLN A 43 -9.27 -6.42 5.21
CA GLN A 43 -9.22 -6.00 6.62
C GLN A 43 -10.41 -5.15 7.09
N SER A 44 -11.48 -5.06 6.31
CA SER A 44 -12.74 -4.36 6.63
C SER A 44 -12.63 -2.83 6.81
N LEU A 45 -11.54 -2.22 6.35
CA LEU A 45 -11.31 -0.77 6.45
C LEU A 45 -11.05 -0.15 5.08
N THR A 46 -11.43 1.12 4.90
CA THR A 46 -10.99 1.92 3.75
C THR A 46 -9.57 2.45 3.94
N ALA A 47 -8.94 2.90 2.86
CA ALA A 47 -7.62 3.50 2.95
C ALA A 47 -7.59 4.71 3.92
N GLN A 48 -8.66 5.52 3.93
CA GLN A 48 -8.75 6.67 4.84
C GLN A 48 -8.88 6.23 6.31
N GLN A 49 -9.66 5.17 6.59
CA GLN A 49 -9.81 4.65 7.95
C GLN A 49 -8.50 4.07 8.48
N ILE A 50 -7.78 3.28 7.65
CA ILE A 50 -6.48 2.73 8.02
C ILE A 50 -5.49 3.85 8.36
N LYS A 51 -5.40 4.88 7.49
CA LYS A 51 -4.52 6.02 7.74
C LYS A 51 -4.87 6.76 9.02
N ARG A 52 -6.16 7.03 9.26
CA ARG A 52 -6.63 7.75 10.45
C ARG A 52 -6.33 6.96 11.73
N ARG A 53 -6.58 5.65 11.75
CA ARG A 53 -6.33 4.79 12.92
C ARG A 53 -4.84 4.70 13.28
N ASN A 54 -3.98 4.69 12.26
CA ASN A 54 -2.53 4.53 12.43
C ASN A 54 -1.76 5.87 12.42
N GLY A 55 -2.44 7.02 12.47
CA GLY A 55 -1.80 8.34 12.48
C GLY A 55 -0.97 8.64 11.22
N LEU A 56 -1.32 8.04 10.07
CA LEU A 56 -0.60 8.25 8.81
C LEU A 56 -1.06 9.53 8.10
N VAL A 57 -0.13 10.20 7.44
CA VAL A 57 -0.44 11.35 6.57
C VAL A 57 -1.27 10.91 5.36
N LYS A 58 -2.10 11.82 4.83
CA LYS A 58 -3.00 11.50 3.70
C LYS A 58 -2.27 10.97 2.46
N SER A 59 -1.04 11.44 2.21
CA SER A 59 -0.19 11.02 1.09
C SER A 59 0.51 9.67 1.30
N ALA A 60 0.46 9.09 2.50
CA ALA A 60 1.14 7.81 2.77
C ALA A 60 0.53 6.68 1.94
N LEU A 61 1.38 5.79 1.41
CA LEU A 61 0.94 4.55 0.78
C LEU A 61 0.90 3.47 1.86
N ILE A 62 -0.29 2.93 2.15
CA ILE A 62 -0.50 2.02 3.28
C ILE A 62 0.32 0.73 3.14
N ARG A 63 0.50 0.24 1.90
CA ARG A 63 1.30 -0.94 1.57
C ARG A 63 2.76 -0.86 2.04
N ASP A 64 3.30 0.34 2.21
CA ASP A 64 4.68 0.52 2.67
C ASP A 64 4.83 0.16 4.15
N TYR A 65 3.71 -0.04 4.84
CA TYR A 65 3.61 -0.35 6.26
C TYR A 65 3.07 -1.77 6.52
N TYR A 66 2.77 -2.53 5.46
CA TYR A 66 2.39 -3.94 5.62
C TYR A 66 3.60 -4.85 5.69
N ASP A 67 3.46 -5.94 6.45
CA ASP A 67 4.35 -7.08 6.35
C ASP A 67 4.11 -7.87 5.05
N THR A 68 4.97 -8.83 4.80
CA THR A 68 5.00 -9.65 3.59
C THR A 68 3.69 -10.41 3.36
N ASN A 69 3.07 -10.98 4.41
CA ASN A 69 1.84 -11.77 4.27
C ASN A 69 0.67 -10.94 3.73
N PRO A 70 0.31 -9.78 4.31
CA PRO A 70 -0.69 -8.90 3.72
C PRO A 70 -0.38 -8.44 2.29
N LEU A 71 0.89 -8.28 1.94
CA LEU A 71 1.30 -7.94 0.57
C LEU A 71 1.05 -9.10 -0.40
N ILE A 72 1.23 -10.35 0.04
CA ILE A 72 0.90 -11.55 -0.74
C ILE A 72 -0.61 -11.63 -0.98
N ASP A 73 -1.42 -11.41 0.05
CA ASP A 73 -2.90 -11.36 -0.09
C ASP A 73 -3.29 -10.29 -1.11
N TYR A 74 -2.70 -9.09 -0.97
CA TYR A 74 -2.91 -7.97 -1.90
C TYR A 74 -2.57 -8.33 -3.35
N GLY A 75 -1.39 -8.93 -3.58
CA GLY A 75 -0.94 -9.31 -4.91
C GLY A 75 -1.82 -10.39 -5.52
N SER A 76 -2.13 -11.44 -4.75
CA SER A 76 -2.96 -12.57 -5.18
C SER A 76 -4.36 -12.10 -5.60
N LEU A 77 -5.02 -11.32 -4.74
CA LEU A 77 -6.35 -10.76 -5.04
C LEU A 77 -6.31 -9.82 -6.24
N SER A 78 -5.27 -8.98 -6.34
CA SER A 78 -5.12 -8.05 -7.47
C SER A 78 -5.02 -8.80 -8.80
N ARG A 79 -4.27 -9.90 -8.84
CA ARG A 79 -4.08 -10.71 -10.04
C ARG A 79 -5.34 -11.45 -10.45
N VAL A 80 -6.05 -12.07 -9.50
CA VAL A 80 -7.34 -12.76 -9.78
C VAL A 80 -8.37 -11.74 -10.28
N ALA A 81 -8.51 -10.60 -9.60
CA ALA A 81 -9.44 -9.56 -10.02
C ALA A 81 -9.09 -8.97 -11.39
N ALA A 82 -7.81 -8.75 -11.69
CA ALA A 82 -7.38 -8.27 -13.01
C ALA A 82 -7.86 -9.19 -14.14
N ASN A 83 -7.77 -10.51 -13.94
CA ASN A 83 -8.24 -11.49 -14.91
C ASN A 83 -9.77 -11.45 -15.06
N LEU A 84 -10.52 -11.39 -13.95
CA LEU A 84 -11.99 -11.27 -14.00
C LEU A 84 -12.45 -10.00 -14.74
N ILE A 85 -11.78 -8.87 -14.51
CA ILE A 85 -12.07 -7.60 -15.20
C ILE A 85 -11.83 -7.73 -16.71
N ARG A 86 -10.75 -8.39 -17.11
CA ARG A 86 -10.46 -8.65 -18.55
C ARG A 86 -11.49 -9.57 -19.19
N CYS A 87 -12.08 -10.48 -18.43
CA CYS A 87 -13.23 -11.28 -18.86
C CYS A 87 -14.55 -10.48 -18.94
N GLY A 88 -14.53 -9.19 -18.58
CA GLY A 88 -15.66 -8.28 -18.72
C GLY A 88 -16.43 -8.00 -17.43
N ILE A 89 -16.02 -8.57 -16.30
CA ILE A 89 -16.66 -8.34 -15.00
C ILE A 89 -16.41 -6.90 -14.52
N ASP A 90 -17.39 -6.31 -13.82
CA ASP A 90 -17.24 -5.00 -13.20
C ASP A 90 -16.07 -4.99 -12.18
N PRO A 91 -15.24 -3.93 -12.11
CA PRO A 91 -14.09 -3.91 -11.21
C PRO A 91 -14.40 -4.15 -9.73
N ILE A 92 -15.54 -3.67 -9.22
CA ILE A 92 -15.89 -3.87 -7.81
C ILE A 92 -16.35 -5.30 -7.58
N GLU A 93 -17.21 -5.81 -8.46
CA GLU A 93 -17.65 -7.20 -8.42
C GLU A 93 -16.47 -8.18 -8.53
N ALA A 94 -15.51 -7.90 -9.41
CA ALA A 94 -14.30 -8.68 -9.58
C ALA A 94 -13.46 -8.78 -8.30
N ILE A 95 -13.39 -7.72 -7.48
CA ILE A 95 -12.72 -7.77 -6.17
C ILE A 95 -13.44 -8.75 -5.23
N HIS A 96 -14.77 -8.68 -5.16
CA HIS A 96 -15.55 -9.57 -4.29
C HIS A 96 -15.45 -11.03 -4.72
N LEU A 97 -15.53 -11.31 -6.02
CA LEU A 97 -15.34 -12.65 -6.57
C LEU A 97 -13.92 -13.16 -6.33
N ALA A 98 -12.90 -12.32 -6.54
CA ALA A 98 -11.53 -12.68 -6.22
C ALA A 98 -11.36 -13.04 -4.74
N ALA A 99 -11.96 -12.26 -3.83
CA ALA A 99 -11.94 -12.53 -2.40
C ALA A 99 -12.65 -13.86 -2.05
N ALA A 100 -13.79 -14.15 -2.66
CA ALA A 100 -14.52 -15.39 -2.45
C ALA A 100 -13.78 -16.63 -2.99
N LEU A 101 -12.97 -16.46 -4.04
CA LEU A 101 -12.13 -17.54 -4.61
C LEU A 101 -10.85 -17.76 -3.81
N TYR A 102 -10.31 -16.70 -3.19
CA TYR A 102 -9.03 -16.75 -2.50
C TYR A 102 -9.16 -17.11 -1.03
N PHE A 103 -10.15 -16.53 -0.33
CA PHE A 103 -10.36 -16.76 1.08
C PHE A 103 -11.35 -17.89 1.33
N SER A 104 -11.11 -18.63 2.42
CA SER A 104 -12.07 -19.63 2.90
C SER A 104 -13.39 -18.95 3.32
N PRO A 105 -14.57 -19.57 3.10
CA PRO A 105 -15.86 -18.97 3.43
C PRO A 105 -16.06 -18.59 4.90
N ASP A 106 -15.32 -19.23 5.80
CA ASP A 106 -15.29 -19.01 7.25
C ASP A 106 -14.27 -17.95 7.68
N ARG A 107 -13.51 -17.35 6.75
CA ARG A 107 -12.53 -16.31 7.09
C ARG A 107 -13.23 -15.09 7.65
N VAL A 108 -12.89 -14.75 8.90
CA VAL A 108 -13.19 -13.45 9.48
C VAL A 108 -12.08 -12.48 9.08
N SER A 109 -12.44 -11.41 8.38
CA SER A 109 -11.53 -10.31 8.08
C SER A 109 -11.06 -9.67 9.40
N GLN A 110 -9.74 -9.59 9.57
CA GLN A 110 -9.10 -9.01 10.74
C GLN A 110 -8.29 -7.78 10.33
N GLU A 111 -8.25 -6.79 11.21
CA GLU A 111 -7.41 -5.62 11.00
C GLU A 111 -5.95 -6.04 10.92
N ILE A 112 -5.27 -5.61 9.87
CA ILE A 112 -3.86 -5.93 9.69
C ILE A 112 -3.05 -4.93 10.51
N PRO A 113 -2.20 -5.40 11.45
CA PRO A 113 -1.27 -4.52 12.12
C PRO A 113 -0.29 -3.95 11.10
N LEU A 114 -0.22 -2.61 11.04
CA LEU A 114 0.85 -1.95 10.31
C LEU A 114 2.13 -2.11 11.12
N ILE A 115 3.23 -2.48 10.46
CA ILE A 115 4.53 -2.50 11.10
C ILE A 115 4.86 -1.06 11.48
N GLU A 116 4.71 -0.73 12.76
CA GLU A 116 5.19 0.53 13.27
C GLU A 116 6.70 0.62 13.01
N ASN A 117 7.13 1.80 12.56
CA ASN A 117 8.44 2.33 12.87
C ASN A 117 9.70 1.85 12.14
N ILE A 118 9.73 0.99 11.11
CA ILE A 118 11.00 0.86 10.35
C ILE A 118 11.35 2.21 9.71
N HIS A 119 10.43 2.84 8.99
CA HIS A 119 10.71 4.13 8.35
C HIS A 119 10.89 5.30 9.33
N LYS A 120 10.19 5.31 10.48
CA LYS A 120 10.39 6.33 11.52
C LYS A 120 11.74 6.14 12.22
N VAL A 121 12.14 4.91 12.55
CA VAL A 121 13.47 4.61 13.10
C VAL A 121 14.55 4.92 12.08
N THR A 122 14.40 4.55 10.81
CA THR A 122 15.36 4.89 9.75
C THR A 122 15.47 6.39 9.55
N LYS A 123 14.36 7.15 9.48
CA LYS A 123 14.41 8.62 9.40
C LYS A 123 15.05 9.27 10.63
N ILE A 124 14.76 8.77 11.83
CA ILE A 124 15.36 9.26 13.07
C ILE A 124 16.87 8.95 13.08
N LEU A 125 17.27 7.74 12.65
CA LEU A 125 18.67 7.34 12.53
C LEU A 125 19.41 8.17 11.49
N GLU A 126 18.81 8.42 10.32
CA GLU A 126 19.38 9.26 9.27
C GLU A 126 19.51 10.73 9.71
N ALA A 127 18.50 11.27 10.40
CA ALA A 127 18.56 12.62 10.96
C ALA A 127 19.68 12.75 12.01
N LYS A 128 19.76 11.78 12.95
CA LYS A 128 20.86 11.73 13.94
C LYS A 128 22.24 11.54 13.31
N LYS A 129 22.33 10.80 12.22
CA LYS A 129 23.59 10.62 11.48
C LYS A 129 24.04 11.93 10.83
N ARG A 130 23.13 12.66 10.16
CA ARG A 130 23.43 13.98 9.56
C ARG A 130 23.83 15.02 10.61
N GLU A 131 23.18 15.02 11.77
CA GLU A 131 23.50 15.93 12.87
C GLU A 131 24.93 15.68 13.42
N ARG A 132 25.32 14.42 13.59
CA ARG A 132 26.70 14.05 13.97
C ARG A 132 27.74 14.45 12.91
N GLU A 133 27.42 14.26 11.63
CA GLU A 133 28.29 14.67 10.52
C GLU A 133 28.48 16.20 10.48
N LEU A 134 27.43 16.98 10.70
CA LEU A 134 27.49 18.44 10.81
C LEU A 134 28.33 18.90 12.01
N ASN A 135 28.13 18.30 13.18
CA ASN A 135 28.88 18.67 14.39
C ASN A 135 30.38 18.32 14.28
N SER A 136 30.71 17.15 13.71
CA SER A 136 32.10 16.74 13.46
C SER A 136 32.85 17.64 12.49
N ARG A 137 32.16 18.31 11.56
CA ARG A 137 32.76 19.29 10.64
C ARG A 137 33.03 20.65 11.30
N ASN A 138 32.27 21.03 12.31
CA ASN A 138 32.45 22.30 13.02
C ASN A 138 33.57 22.24 14.06
N GLU A 139 33.86 21.06 14.64
CA GLU A 139 34.97 20.89 15.61
C GLU A 139 36.37 21.03 14.96
N VAL A 140 36.49 20.87 13.63
CA VAL A 140 37.75 21.03 12.89
C VAL A 140 38.10 22.51 12.64
N TYR A 141 37.15 23.43 12.85
CA TYR A 141 37.26 24.86 12.53
C TYR A 141 37.23 25.77 13.76
N LEU A 142 37.76 25.34 14.90
CA LEU A 142 38.08 26.26 16.00
C LEU A 142 39.53 26.71 15.87
N PRO A 143 39.84 27.88 15.27
CA PRO A 143 41.16 28.45 15.37
C PRO A 143 41.41 28.82 16.84
N HIS A 144 42.45 28.24 17.43
CA HIS A 144 43.01 28.72 18.69
C HIS A 144 43.40 30.18 18.51
N SER A 145 42.52 31.06 18.96
CA SER A 145 42.80 32.48 19.06
C SER A 145 43.61 32.67 20.34
N SER A 146 44.92 32.74 20.18
CA SER A 146 45.89 33.21 21.19
C SER A 146 46.20 34.68 20.93
#